data_AF-A0AB38EKX8-F1
#
_entry.id   AF-A0AB38EKX8-F1
#
_cell.length_a   1.000
_cell.length_b   1.000
_cell.length_c   1.000
_cell.angle_alpha   90.00
_cell.angle_beta   90.00
_cell.angle_gamma   90.00
#
_symmetry.space_group_name_H-M   'P 1'
#
loop_
_entity.id
_entity.type
_entity.pdbx_description
1 polymer ?
#
loop_
_entity_poly.entity_id
_entity_poly.type
_entity_poly.pdbx_seq_one_letter_code
_entity_poly.pdbx_strand_id
1 'polypeptide(L)'
;MNHPWNPLRQDTLFQSYSSLLEQPGILRPEHGSARQDTLNAARPFKVPPFPFPPPENPTPLLPEEREPEGQSAHIERQLKALRASPGFKLIANSAWLLKACQLDMDFPPSRQHYVRQQLITQLTEKTGKTLNPDTLTMTFSTENHPAVDDDGYERYSARLSLTELALATFDPALLVALNRSDITDMPLSDETPSLSTTQAFRWVSELPLDRDYSAMLEAFRARHAETFRVLSRLSFLDTLARQYAYRQISLDGYVLALDALGLSEFPVDAQALEQSGCAQKSEVRVLSLGGETVPGIFQIRSKTTSHCFIHVLGAKGKVIEYISDDPQHMTDRLLAAMNASGLYGHRLHALEQDARLAADARLTTEDLFSELTQALLAETSSSSDTHSDIERLTPITRSLALAGAVDLWQADASIVQQIPVASRMAAQVMAAYLQEHHGLTLNPDHVFIAYQSGNSINPLGSPRNPSTYVHTPDEKPVSLSEALMNNYRVDYPKGYLDRDGRTVVFLDTTGKGERDQGQLLAIPAQALEGYIKAFGFLSWMTRRIDEFWGQQKAAIEQTLLTTLITQALISLKRGHLKRGGFDQVVEALATSARPHGWHWAFSSRAR
;
A
#
# COMPACT_ATOMS: atom_id res chain seq x y z
N MET A 1 -24.31 -55.55 16.48
CA MET A 1 -25.43 -55.25 15.56
C MET A 1 -25.74 -53.78 15.66
N ASN A 2 -25.69 -53.09 14.51
CA ASN A 2 -26.20 -51.74 14.17
C ASN A 2 -25.57 -50.55 14.90
N HIS A 3 -24.92 -49.56 14.28
CA HIS A 3 -24.40 -49.27 12.94
C HIS A 3 -23.35 -48.14 13.17
N PRO A 4 -22.08 -48.24 12.73
CA PRO A 4 -21.20 -47.08 12.73
C PRO A 4 -21.52 -46.22 11.50
N TRP A 5 -22.06 -45.03 11.75
CA TRP A 5 -22.16 -43.97 10.77
C TRP A 5 -20.76 -43.48 10.41
N ASN A 6 -20.41 -43.61 9.14
CA ASN A 6 -19.24 -43.01 8.51
C ASN A 6 -19.77 -41.94 7.54
N PRO A 7 -19.53 -40.64 7.76
CA PRO A 7 -19.85 -39.60 6.80
C PRO A 7 -18.59 -39.02 6.13
N LEU A 8 -17.58 -39.84 5.83
CA LEU A 8 -16.70 -39.55 4.69
C LEU A 8 -17.48 -39.88 3.41
N ARG A 9 -17.92 -38.82 2.72
CA ARG A 9 -18.78 -38.75 1.52
C ARG A 9 -20.25 -38.50 1.79
N GLN A 10 -20.60 -37.23 2.00
CA GLN A 10 -21.53 -36.45 1.17
C GLN A 10 -21.47 -35.01 1.70
N ASP A 11 -21.15 -34.04 0.83
CA ASP A 11 -21.13 -32.56 1.04
C ASP A 11 -19.79 -31.81 0.96
N THR A 12 -18.88 -32.20 0.07
CA THR A 12 -17.89 -31.24 -0.49
C THR A 12 -17.79 -31.23 -2.02
N LEU A 13 -18.61 -32.01 -2.73
CA LEU A 13 -18.66 -31.97 -4.21
C LEU A 13 -19.32 -30.72 -4.81
N PHE A 14 -19.90 -29.85 -3.98
CA PHE A 14 -20.23 -28.48 -4.36
C PHE A 14 -20.09 -27.58 -3.13
N GLN A 15 -18.87 -27.13 -2.82
CA GLN A 15 -18.76 -25.92 -2.01
C GLN A 15 -19.38 -24.77 -2.81
N SER A 16 -20.33 -24.10 -2.17
CA SER A 16 -21.06 -22.97 -2.75
C SER A 16 -20.04 -21.88 -3.10
N TYR A 17 -19.94 -21.55 -4.40
CA TYR A 17 -19.14 -20.47 -4.96
C TYR A 17 -19.64 -19.09 -4.51
N SER A 18 -19.51 -18.80 -3.21
CA SER A 18 -19.84 -17.52 -2.58
C SER A 18 -18.63 -16.89 -1.89
N SER A 19 -17.48 -17.58 -1.89
CA SER A 19 -16.22 -17.19 -1.27
C SER A 19 -15.26 -16.44 -2.22
N LEU A 20 -15.65 -16.21 -3.47
CA LEU A 20 -14.84 -15.53 -4.51
C LEU A 20 -14.73 -14.01 -4.37
N LEU A 21 -15.33 -13.40 -3.33
CA LEU A 21 -15.42 -11.95 -3.22
C LEU A 21 -14.64 -11.35 -2.04
N GLU A 22 -13.88 -12.14 -1.28
CA GLU A 22 -12.91 -11.61 -0.29
C GLU A 22 -11.52 -12.26 -0.42
N GLN A 23 -11.19 -12.76 -1.61
CA GLN A 23 -9.82 -13.11 -1.96
C GLN A 23 -9.11 -11.83 -2.40
N PRO A 24 -7.92 -11.48 -1.89
CA PRO A 24 -7.01 -10.69 -2.71
C PRO A 24 -6.82 -11.50 -4.00
N GLY A 25 -7.05 -10.90 -5.16
CA GLY A 25 -6.99 -11.60 -6.44
C GLY A 25 -5.60 -12.17 -6.70
N ILE A 26 -5.34 -13.37 -6.22
CA ILE A 26 -4.19 -14.19 -6.54
C ILE A 26 -4.77 -15.51 -7.05
N LEU A 27 -4.31 -15.96 -8.23
CA LEU A 27 -4.72 -17.13 -9.04
C LEU A 27 -5.81 -16.83 -10.09
N ARG A 28 -5.67 -17.07 -11.41
CA ARG A 28 -4.82 -17.97 -12.20
C ARG A 28 -4.40 -17.30 -13.53
N PRO A 29 -3.33 -17.79 -14.16
CA PRO A 29 -2.90 -17.38 -15.49
C PRO A 29 -3.67 -18.15 -16.56
N GLU A 30 -4.38 -17.45 -17.44
CA GLU A 30 -4.55 -17.93 -18.81
C GLU A 30 -3.59 -17.17 -19.71
N HIS A 31 -2.50 -17.87 -20.04
CA HIS A 31 -1.71 -17.72 -21.25
C HIS A 31 -0.98 -16.36 -21.45
N GLY A 32 0.33 -16.41 -21.12
CA GLY A 32 1.35 -15.79 -21.96
C GLY A 32 1.59 -14.29 -21.76
N SER A 33 2.19 -13.89 -20.64
CA SER A 33 3.10 -12.73 -20.57
C SER A 33 3.74 -12.67 -19.18
N ALA A 34 5.03 -12.37 -19.12
CA ALA A 34 5.85 -12.27 -17.92
C ALA A 34 5.47 -11.07 -17.00
N ARG A 35 4.27 -11.10 -16.41
CA ARG A 35 3.82 -10.17 -15.38
C ARG A 35 3.16 -10.95 -14.23
N GLN A 36 3.85 -11.00 -13.09
CA GLN A 36 3.37 -11.53 -11.82
C GLN A 36 3.11 -10.34 -10.87
N ASP A 37 2.13 -9.49 -11.19
CA ASP A 37 1.65 -8.44 -10.28
C ASP A 37 0.14 -8.62 -10.13
N THR A 38 -0.33 -8.78 -8.89
CA THR A 38 -1.73 -9.07 -8.52
C THR A 38 -2.51 -7.81 -8.11
N LEU A 39 -1.86 -6.65 -8.09
CA LEU A 39 -2.47 -5.41 -7.65
C LEU A 39 -3.27 -4.75 -8.79
N ASN A 40 -4.55 -4.48 -8.55
CA ASN A 40 -5.49 -3.86 -9.48
C ASN A 40 -4.86 -2.75 -10.35
N ALA A 41 -4.90 -2.94 -11.67
CA ALA A 41 -4.73 -1.86 -12.63
C ALA A 41 -6.11 -1.23 -12.87
N ALA A 42 -6.41 -0.12 -12.20
CA ALA A 42 -7.60 0.64 -12.55
C ALA A 42 -7.49 1.22 -13.96
N ARG A 43 -8.65 1.28 -14.65
CA ARG A 43 -8.85 1.69 -16.05
C ARG A 43 -7.99 2.88 -16.48
N PRO A 44 -7.51 2.91 -17.74
CA PRO A 44 -6.90 4.11 -18.29
C PRO A 44 -7.98 5.19 -18.47
N PHE A 45 -7.84 6.33 -17.80
CA PHE A 45 -8.54 7.56 -18.19
C PHE A 45 -7.56 8.70 -18.45
N LYS A 46 -7.99 9.55 -19.38
CA LYS A 46 -7.20 10.53 -20.14
C LYS A 46 -6.28 11.39 -19.27
N VAL A 47 -4.99 11.30 -19.58
CA VAL A 47 -3.98 12.27 -19.14
C VAL A 47 -4.36 13.64 -19.71
N PRO A 48 -4.39 14.72 -18.92
CA PRO A 48 -4.52 16.08 -19.45
C PRO A 48 -3.34 16.39 -20.39
N PRO A 49 -3.52 17.20 -21.45
CA PRO A 49 -2.54 17.31 -22.51
C PRO A 49 -1.34 18.12 -22.01
N PHE A 50 -0.30 17.44 -21.53
CA PHE A 50 1.05 17.97 -21.62
C PHE A 50 1.55 17.74 -23.05
N PRO A 51 2.08 18.76 -23.73
CA PRO A 51 2.44 18.69 -25.13
C PRO A 51 3.72 17.88 -25.30
N PHE A 52 3.59 16.55 -25.39
CA PHE A 52 4.62 15.69 -25.95
C PHE A 52 4.27 15.39 -27.42
N PRO A 53 5.25 15.38 -28.33
CA PRO A 53 5.02 15.02 -29.71
C PRO A 53 4.49 13.57 -29.77
N PRO A 54 3.49 13.28 -30.62
CA PRO A 54 2.92 11.94 -30.73
C PRO A 54 3.97 10.95 -31.28
N PRO A 55 4.05 9.73 -30.74
CA PRO A 55 4.89 8.68 -31.31
C PRO A 55 4.33 8.25 -32.68
N GLU A 56 5.22 8.21 -33.67
CA GLU A 56 4.96 7.61 -34.99
C GLU A 56 4.82 6.09 -34.80
N ASN A 57 3.59 5.59 -34.98
CA ASN A 57 3.12 4.18 -34.94
C ASN A 57 2.35 3.78 -33.67
N PRO A 58 1.00 3.85 -33.70
CA PRO A 58 0.17 3.23 -32.68
C PRO A 58 0.16 1.71 -32.86
N THR A 59 0.67 0.99 -31.85
CA THR A 59 0.47 -0.46 -31.68
C THR A 59 -1.04 -0.74 -31.62
N PRO A 60 -1.58 -1.78 -32.31
CA PRO A 60 -3.01 -2.05 -32.27
C PRO A 60 -3.46 -2.39 -30.84
N LEU A 61 -4.51 -1.70 -30.39
CA LEU A 61 -5.21 -1.97 -29.14
C LEU A 61 -5.82 -3.38 -29.21
N LEU A 62 -5.40 -4.27 -28.32
CA LEU A 62 -6.12 -5.51 -28.06
C LEU A 62 -7.52 -5.15 -27.52
N PRO A 63 -8.58 -5.90 -27.89
CA PRO A 63 -9.94 -5.61 -27.42
C PRO A 63 -10.01 -5.86 -25.91
N GLU A 64 -10.29 -4.81 -25.12
CA GLU A 64 -10.68 -4.96 -23.72
C GLU A 64 -12.01 -5.70 -23.64
N GLU A 65 -12.01 -6.92 -23.09
CA GLU A 65 -13.23 -7.59 -22.65
C GLU A 65 -13.91 -6.69 -21.60
N ARG A 66 -15.13 -6.23 -21.89
CA ARG A 66 -15.91 -5.44 -20.93
C ARG A 66 -16.40 -6.34 -19.81
N GLU A 67 -15.87 -6.13 -18.60
CA GLU A 67 -16.42 -6.71 -17.38
C GLU A 67 -17.89 -6.29 -17.17
N PRO A 68 -18.78 -7.19 -16.71
CA PRO A 68 -20.19 -6.90 -16.49
C PRO A 68 -20.39 -5.87 -15.36
N GLU A 69 -21.21 -4.85 -15.61
CA GLU A 69 -21.40 -3.63 -14.80
C GLU A 69 -21.72 -3.87 -13.29
N GLY A 70 -22.23 -5.05 -12.93
CA GLY A 70 -22.53 -5.43 -11.54
C GLY A 70 -21.30 -5.77 -10.68
N GLN A 71 -20.24 -6.32 -11.28
CA GLN A 71 -19.01 -6.70 -10.56
C GLN A 71 -18.19 -5.46 -10.18
N SER A 72 -18.12 -4.46 -11.06
CA SER A 72 -17.43 -3.20 -10.80
C SER A 72 -18.00 -2.43 -9.60
N ALA A 73 -19.33 -2.42 -9.43
CA ALA A 73 -19.98 -1.72 -8.32
C ALA A 73 -19.77 -2.41 -6.96
N HIS A 74 -19.56 -3.73 -6.96
CA HIS A 74 -19.23 -4.48 -5.76
C HIS A 74 -17.78 -4.23 -5.35
N ILE A 75 -16.85 -4.34 -6.30
CA ILE A 75 -15.41 -4.07 -6.09
C ILE A 75 -15.23 -2.64 -5.58
N GLU A 76 -15.87 -1.64 -6.18
CA GLU A 76 -15.76 -0.25 -5.75
C GLU A 76 -16.27 -0.05 -4.30
N ARG A 77 -17.37 -0.70 -3.92
CA ARG A 77 -17.88 -0.67 -2.54
C ARG A 77 -16.89 -1.29 -1.56
N GLN A 78 -16.26 -2.40 -1.92
CA GLN A 78 -15.24 -3.04 -1.10
C GLN A 78 -13.99 -2.19 -0.95
N LEU A 79 -13.50 -1.59 -2.05
CA LEU A 79 -12.36 -0.68 -2.02
C LEU A 79 -12.66 0.55 -1.15
N LYS A 80 -13.88 1.11 -1.22
CA LYS A 80 -14.32 2.19 -0.32
C LYS A 80 -14.31 1.75 1.15
N ALA A 81 -14.79 0.55 1.45
CA ALA A 81 -14.78 0.01 2.80
C ALA A 81 -13.35 -0.22 3.34
N LEU A 82 -12.44 -0.71 2.49
CA LEU A 82 -11.02 -0.87 2.83
C LEU A 82 -10.35 0.49 3.09
N ARG A 83 -10.58 1.48 2.22
CA ARG A 83 -10.02 2.84 2.38
C ARG A 83 -10.53 3.56 3.63
N ALA A 84 -11.76 3.24 4.06
CA ALA A 84 -12.35 3.79 5.28
C ALA A 84 -11.81 3.11 6.56
N SER A 85 -11.09 1.98 6.45
CA SER A 85 -10.62 1.25 7.61
C SER A 85 -9.47 1.99 8.31
N PRO A 86 -9.36 1.92 9.65
CA PRO A 86 -8.28 2.57 10.38
C PRO A 86 -6.88 2.09 9.95
N GLY A 87 -6.73 0.79 9.63
CA GLY A 87 -5.46 0.23 9.18
C GLY A 87 -4.99 0.76 7.83
N PHE A 88 -5.89 1.22 6.95
CA PHE A 88 -5.52 1.76 5.64
C PHE A 88 -4.56 2.95 5.75
N LYS A 89 -4.77 3.83 6.75
CA LYS A 89 -3.92 5.01 6.98
C LYS A 89 -2.47 4.65 7.32
N LEU A 90 -2.26 3.47 7.93
CA LEU A 90 -0.94 3.01 8.36
C LEU A 90 -0.09 2.46 7.19
N ILE A 91 -0.72 2.11 6.07
CA ILE A 91 -0.03 1.56 4.89
C ILE A 91 -0.04 2.51 3.69
N ALA A 92 -1.16 3.20 3.41
CA ALA A 92 -1.37 3.91 2.15
C ALA A 92 -0.30 4.98 1.83
N ASN A 93 0.23 5.63 2.87
CA ASN A 93 1.20 6.72 2.76
C ASN A 93 2.56 6.37 3.38
N SER A 94 2.91 5.08 3.46
CA SER A 94 4.15 4.64 4.10
C SER A 94 4.98 3.76 3.19
N ALA A 95 6.28 3.66 3.47
CA ALA A 95 7.19 2.76 2.76
C ALA A 95 6.73 1.29 2.83
N TRP A 96 5.89 0.94 3.80
CA TRP A 96 5.28 -0.38 3.92
C TRP A 96 4.39 -0.74 2.74
N LEU A 97 3.79 0.23 2.03
CA LEU A 97 3.10 -0.04 0.78
C LEU A 97 4.06 -0.61 -0.27
N LEU A 98 5.23 0.00 -0.43
CA LEU A 98 6.21 -0.46 -1.41
C LEU A 98 6.83 -1.79 -0.98
N LYS A 99 7.12 -1.98 0.32
CA LYS A 99 7.60 -3.26 0.86
C LYS A 99 6.56 -4.37 0.69
N ALA A 100 5.26 -4.09 0.85
CA ALA A 100 4.20 -5.05 0.58
C ALA A 100 4.16 -5.46 -0.90
N CYS A 101 4.30 -4.50 -1.82
CA CYS A 101 4.44 -4.81 -3.25
C CYS A 101 5.72 -5.60 -3.55
N GLN A 102 6.82 -5.29 -2.86
CA GLN A 102 8.09 -5.98 -2.99
C GLN A 102 7.98 -7.45 -2.57
N LEU A 103 7.29 -7.71 -1.47
CA LEU A 103 6.97 -9.04 -0.95
C LEU A 103 6.08 -9.81 -1.92
N ASP A 104 5.01 -9.19 -2.44
CA ASP A 104 4.10 -9.83 -3.42
C ASP A 104 4.86 -10.27 -4.67
N MET A 105 5.72 -9.41 -5.23
CA MET A 105 6.54 -9.71 -6.40
C MET A 105 7.59 -10.80 -6.16
N ASP A 106 8.13 -10.90 -4.94
CA ASP A 106 9.15 -11.88 -4.58
C ASP A 106 8.54 -13.19 -4.06
N PHE A 107 7.22 -13.27 -3.91
CA PHE A 107 6.58 -14.44 -3.31
C PHE A 107 6.89 -15.70 -4.15
N PRO A 108 7.45 -16.76 -3.54
CA PRO A 108 7.82 -17.95 -4.27
C PRO A 108 6.61 -18.60 -4.95
N PRO A 109 6.78 -19.11 -6.18
CA PRO A 109 5.72 -19.86 -6.84
C PRO A 109 5.38 -21.12 -6.04
N SER A 110 4.20 -21.69 -6.28
CA SER A 110 3.86 -22.95 -5.62
C SER A 110 4.84 -24.07 -5.96
N ARG A 111 5.04 -25.02 -5.03
CA ARG A 111 5.93 -26.18 -5.26
C ARG A 111 5.62 -26.87 -6.59
N GLN A 112 4.34 -27.15 -6.86
CA GLN A 112 3.88 -27.73 -8.11
C GLN A 112 4.25 -26.88 -9.32
N HIS A 113 4.05 -25.56 -9.27
CA HIS A 113 4.39 -24.68 -10.38
C HIS A 113 5.90 -24.64 -10.61
N TYR A 114 6.69 -24.53 -9.55
CA TYR A 114 8.15 -24.56 -9.60
C TYR A 114 8.65 -25.85 -10.24
N VAL A 115 8.23 -27.01 -9.72
CA VAL A 115 8.59 -28.34 -10.23
C VAL A 115 8.24 -28.46 -11.71
N ARG A 116 7.00 -28.08 -12.08
CA ARG A 116 6.56 -28.12 -13.47
C ARG A 116 7.44 -27.29 -14.40
N GLN A 117 7.84 -26.08 -13.99
CA GLN A 117 8.74 -25.23 -14.79
C GLN A 117 10.15 -25.81 -14.91
N GLN A 118 10.70 -26.38 -13.82
CA GLN A 118 12.00 -27.04 -13.85
C GLN A 118 11.99 -28.25 -14.78
N LEU A 119 10.94 -29.07 -14.72
CA LEU A 119 10.76 -30.21 -15.61
C LEU A 119 10.62 -29.79 -17.07
N ILE A 120 9.83 -28.75 -17.38
CA ILE A 120 9.70 -28.24 -18.75
C ILE A 120 11.06 -27.77 -19.28
N THR A 121 11.82 -27.05 -18.46
CA THR A 121 13.15 -26.54 -18.84
C THR A 121 14.10 -27.71 -19.11
N GLN A 122 14.19 -28.66 -18.18
CA GLN A 122 15.06 -29.83 -18.31
C GLN A 122 14.69 -30.73 -19.50
N LEU A 123 13.39 -31.00 -19.69
CA LEU A 123 12.91 -31.78 -20.83
C LEU A 123 13.23 -31.07 -22.15
N THR A 124 13.06 -29.75 -22.21
CA THR A 124 13.39 -28.96 -23.41
C THR A 124 14.89 -28.99 -23.70
N GLU A 125 15.74 -28.86 -22.68
CA GLU A 125 17.20 -28.93 -22.85
C GLU A 125 17.68 -30.32 -23.30
N LYS A 126 17.09 -31.40 -22.78
CA LYS A 126 17.51 -32.77 -23.08
C LYS A 126 16.93 -33.32 -24.38
N THR A 127 15.70 -32.94 -24.73
CA THR A 127 14.98 -33.50 -25.88
C THR A 127 14.83 -32.52 -27.06
N GLY A 128 15.11 -31.23 -26.84
CA GLY A 128 14.89 -30.17 -27.83
C GLY A 128 13.41 -29.82 -28.06
N LYS A 129 12.48 -30.41 -27.29
CA LYS A 129 11.03 -30.22 -27.42
C LYS A 129 10.39 -29.78 -26.11
N THR A 130 9.39 -28.92 -26.20
CA THR A 130 8.62 -28.45 -25.05
C THR A 130 7.51 -29.45 -24.71
N LEU A 131 7.87 -30.51 -23.98
CA LEU A 131 6.92 -31.54 -23.54
C LEU A 131 6.15 -31.10 -22.28
N ASN A 132 4.89 -31.51 -22.15
CA ASN A 132 4.08 -31.23 -20.96
C ASN A 132 4.27 -32.35 -19.92
N PRO A 133 4.93 -32.10 -18.76
CA PRO A 133 5.23 -33.15 -17.77
C PRO A 133 3.97 -33.77 -17.14
N ASP A 134 2.84 -33.06 -17.12
CA ASP A 134 1.57 -33.57 -16.57
C ASP A 134 0.94 -34.66 -17.45
N THR A 135 1.31 -34.73 -18.74
CA THR A 135 0.81 -35.74 -19.69
C THR A 135 1.69 -36.97 -19.80
N LEU A 136 2.93 -36.87 -19.32
CA LEU A 136 3.92 -37.94 -19.36
C LEU A 136 3.76 -38.77 -18.08
N THR A 137 3.23 -39.99 -18.21
CA THR A 137 2.89 -40.83 -17.05
C THR A 137 3.77 -42.07 -16.96
N MET A 138 4.15 -42.45 -15.74
CA MET A 138 4.82 -43.70 -15.39
C MET A 138 3.92 -44.57 -14.52
N THR A 139 4.05 -45.88 -14.68
CA THR A 139 3.37 -46.86 -13.83
C THR A 139 4.41 -47.58 -12.98
N PHE A 140 4.21 -47.54 -11.67
CA PHE A 140 4.99 -48.25 -10.66
C PHE A 140 4.18 -49.46 -10.22
N SER A 141 4.75 -50.67 -10.25
CA SER A 141 4.10 -51.89 -9.75
C SER A 141 4.79 -52.43 -8.51
N THR A 142 4.00 -52.95 -7.59
CA THR A 142 4.44 -53.46 -6.28
C THR A 142 3.95 -54.89 -6.07
N GLU A 143 4.01 -55.75 -7.11
CA GLU A 143 3.53 -57.14 -7.07
C GLU A 143 4.16 -57.96 -5.94
N ASN A 144 5.39 -57.64 -5.53
CA ASN A 144 6.11 -58.32 -4.45
C ASN A 144 5.93 -57.68 -3.05
N HIS A 145 5.42 -56.43 -2.97
CA HIS A 145 5.27 -55.66 -1.72
C HIS A 145 4.10 -54.64 -1.84
N PRO A 146 2.83 -55.07 -1.75
CA PRO A 146 1.69 -54.18 -1.94
C PRO A 146 1.69 -53.01 -0.96
N ALA A 147 1.39 -51.81 -1.45
CA ALA A 147 1.18 -50.64 -0.60
C ALA A 147 -0.24 -50.72 -0.04
N VAL A 148 -0.38 -50.72 1.29
CA VAL A 148 -1.69 -50.77 1.96
C VAL A 148 -2.15 -49.32 2.18
N ASP A 149 -3.33 -48.95 1.69
CA ASP A 149 -3.91 -47.64 1.99
C ASP A 149 -4.49 -47.57 3.41
N ASP A 150 -4.84 -46.36 3.87
CA ASP A 150 -5.33 -46.12 5.24
C ASP A 150 -6.64 -46.88 5.57
N ASP A 151 -7.36 -47.35 4.54
CA ASP A 151 -8.55 -48.18 4.64
C ASP A 151 -8.24 -49.70 4.65
N GLY A 152 -6.96 -50.07 4.52
CA GLY A 152 -6.50 -51.45 4.55
C GLY A 152 -6.50 -52.18 3.19
N TYR A 153 -6.67 -51.47 2.06
CA TYR A 153 -6.65 -52.06 0.73
C TYR A 153 -5.24 -52.10 0.13
N GLU A 154 -4.86 -53.26 -0.38
CA GLU A 154 -3.61 -53.47 -1.10
C GLU A 154 -3.68 -52.86 -2.51
N ARG A 155 -2.81 -51.88 -2.77
CA ARG A 155 -2.57 -51.30 -4.09
C ARG A 155 -1.30 -51.88 -4.70
N TYR A 156 -1.49 -52.56 -5.83
CA TYR A 156 -0.43 -53.25 -6.57
C TYR A 156 0.18 -52.40 -7.70
N SER A 157 -0.42 -51.25 -8.01
CA SER A 157 0.16 -50.30 -8.97
C SER A 157 -0.24 -48.85 -8.69
N ALA A 158 0.68 -47.93 -8.98
CA ALA A 158 0.46 -46.49 -8.92
C ALA A 158 0.86 -45.86 -10.26
N ARG A 159 -0.01 -45.01 -10.81
CA ARG A 159 0.28 -44.25 -12.03
C ARG A 159 0.48 -42.79 -11.67
N LEU A 160 1.67 -42.26 -11.96
CA LEU A 160 2.06 -40.89 -11.64
C LEU A 160 2.50 -40.16 -12.90
N SER A 161 2.11 -38.90 -13.05
CA SER A 161 2.74 -37.98 -13.99
C SER A 161 4.17 -37.65 -13.59
N LEU A 162 4.98 -37.11 -14.50
CA LEU A 162 6.33 -36.64 -14.15
C LEU A 162 6.30 -35.55 -13.09
N THR A 163 5.29 -34.68 -13.10
CA THR A 163 5.12 -33.65 -12.07
C THR A 163 4.82 -34.25 -10.70
N GLU A 164 3.92 -35.24 -10.61
CA GLU A 164 3.62 -35.94 -9.36
C GLU A 164 4.81 -36.76 -8.85
N LEU A 165 5.55 -37.40 -9.76
CA LEU A 165 6.79 -38.09 -9.44
C LEU A 165 7.85 -37.15 -8.87
N ALA A 166 8.01 -35.97 -9.48
CA ALA A 166 8.94 -34.96 -9.01
C ALA A 166 8.48 -34.31 -7.70
N LEU A 167 7.18 -34.21 -7.43
CA LEU A 167 6.68 -33.81 -6.12
C LEU A 167 6.98 -34.87 -5.05
N ALA A 168 6.97 -36.16 -5.43
CA ALA A 168 7.34 -37.24 -4.52
C ALA A 168 8.80 -37.19 -4.06
N THR A 169 9.71 -36.47 -4.74
CA THR A 169 11.10 -36.31 -4.28
C THR A 169 11.22 -35.44 -3.03
N PHE A 170 10.18 -34.66 -2.70
CA PHE A 170 10.13 -33.85 -1.47
C PHE A 170 9.74 -34.68 -0.23
N ASP A 171 9.26 -35.91 -0.43
CA ASP A 171 8.98 -36.86 0.65
C ASP A 171 9.98 -38.03 0.60
N PRO A 172 10.96 -38.08 1.53
CA PRO A 172 11.96 -39.14 1.56
C PRO A 172 11.35 -40.55 1.69
N ALA A 173 10.24 -40.71 2.40
CA ALA A 173 9.60 -42.00 2.60
C ALA A 173 8.92 -42.47 1.31
N LEU A 174 8.20 -41.57 0.65
CA LEU A 174 7.56 -41.83 -0.63
C LEU A 174 8.58 -42.12 -1.74
N LEU A 175 9.68 -41.35 -1.79
CA LEU A 175 10.77 -41.57 -2.76
C LEU A 175 11.44 -42.93 -2.56
N VAL A 176 11.66 -43.37 -1.32
CA VAL A 176 12.20 -44.71 -1.04
C VAL A 176 11.22 -45.80 -1.46
N ALA A 177 9.92 -45.60 -1.26
CA ALA A 177 8.89 -46.54 -1.73
C ALA A 177 8.86 -46.65 -3.26
N LEU A 178 8.94 -45.51 -3.97
CA LEU A 178 9.00 -45.49 -5.44
C LEU A 178 10.27 -46.16 -5.98
N ASN A 179 11.43 -45.94 -5.35
CA ASN A 179 12.69 -46.61 -5.71
C ASN A 179 12.67 -48.13 -5.53
N ARG A 180 11.78 -48.65 -4.67
CA ARG A 180 11.60 -50.09 -4.44
C ARG A 180 10.55 -50.73 -5.35
N SER A 181 9.84 -49.92 -6.14
CA SER A 181 8.78 -50.39 -7.04
C SER A 181 9.36 -50.81 -8.39
N ASP A 182 8.71 -51.77 -9.05
CA ASP A 182 9.09 -52.19 -10.40
C ASP A 182 8.55 -51.17 -11.42
N ILE A 183 9.40 -50.78 -12.38
CA ILE A 183 9.06 -49.83 -13.45
C ILE A 183 9.13 -50.56 -14.78
N THR A 184 8.04 -50.54 -15.56
CA THR A 184 8.05 -51.06 -16.93
C THR A 184 8.71 -50.03 -17.85
N ASP A 185 9.85 -50.38 -18.45
CA ASP A 185 10.59 -49.47 -19.31
C ASP A 185 9.90 -49.33 -20.68
N MET A 186 9.35 -48.15 -20.97
CA MET A 186 8.65 -47.83 -22.22
C MET A 186 8.97 -46.39 -22.65
N PRO A 187 8.85 -46.05 -23.94
CA PRO A 187 8.94 -44.66 -24.37
C PRO A 187 7.80 -43.84 -23.75
N LEU A 188 8.13 -42.68 -23.17
CA LEU A 188 7.17 -41.79 -22.51
C LEU A 188 6.29 -41.00 -23.48
N SER A 189 6.77 -40.81 -24.71
CA SER A 189 6.06 -40.10 -25.77
C SER A 189 6.49 -40.64 -27.13
N ASP A 190 5.52 -40.81 -28.03
CA ASP A 190 5.76 -41.18 -29.43
C ASP A 190 6.61 -40.13 -30.17
N GLU A 191 6.61 -38.89 -29.68
CA GLU A 191 7.37 -37.78 -30.26
C GLU A 191 8.86 -37.82 -29.90
N THR A 192 9.23 -38.55 -28.85
CA THR A 192 10.61 -38.68 -28.35
C THR A 192 10.86 -40.12 -27.88
N PRO A 193 10.98 -41.10 -28.81
CA PRO A 193 11.15 -42.51 -28.46
C PRO A 193 12.48 -42.82 -27.74
N SER A 194 13.42 -41.87 -27.75
CA SER A 194 14.66 -41.94 -26.98
C SER A 194 14.48 -41.69 -25.48
N LEU A 195 13.36 -41.13 -25.04
CA LEU A 195 13.07 -40.84 -23.64
C LEU A 195 12.27 -42.00 -23.02
N SER A 196 12.95 -42.92 -22.35
CA SER A 196 12.31 -44.05 -21.67
C SER A 196 11.85 -43.68 -20.24
N THR A 197 10.93 -44.47 -19.69
CA THR A 197 10.42 -44.27 -18.33
C THR A 197 11.54 -44.39 -17.28
N THR A 198 12.44 -45.36 -17.41
CA THR A 198 13.58 -45.49 -16.47
C THR A 198 14.57 -44.34 -16.56
N GLN A 199 14.83 -43.82 -17.76
CA GLN A 199 15.71 -42.69 -17.97
C GLN A 199 15.14 -41.41 -17.35
N ALA A 200 13.85 -41.15 -17.58
CA ALA A 200 13.18 -39.99 -17.01
C ALA A 200 13.03 -40.11 -15.49
N PHE A 201 12.79 -41.31 -14.93
CA PHE A 201 12.77 -41.52 -13.48
C PHE A 201 14.13 -41.14 -12.88
N ARG A 202 15.23 -41.63 -13.46
CA ARG A 202 16.59 -41.26 -13.03
C ARG A 202 16.82 -39.75 -13.08
N TRP A 203 16.43 -39.08 -14.17
CA TRP A 203 16.59 -37.62 -14.31
C TRP A 203 15.82 -36.84 -13.25
N VAL A 204 14.58 -37.24 -12.96
CA VAL A 204 13.76 -36.61 -11.93
C VAL A 204 14.36 -36.84 -10.54
N SER A 205 14.82 -38.05 -10.24
CA SER A 205 15.44 -38.37 -8.94
C SER A 205 16.79 -37.68 -8.70
N GLU A 206 17.53 -37.35 -9.76
CA GLU A 206 18.84 -36.66 -9.65
C GLU A 206 18.71 -35.13 -9.58
N LEU A 207 17.53 -34.57 -9.85
CA LEU A 207 17.33 -33.12 -9.77
C LEU A 207 17.33 -32.64 -8.30
N PRO A 208 18.07 -31.58 -7.96
CA PRO A 208 18.10 -31.01 -6.61
C PRO A 208 16.86 -30.13 -6.31
N LEU A 209 15.66 -30.58 -6.69
CA LEU A 209 14.41 -29.79 -6.60
C LEU A 209 14.15 -29.28 -5.18
N ASP A 210 14.25 -30.17 -4.20
CA ASP A 210 14.02 -29.85 -2.79
C ASP A 210 15.03 -28.84 -2.25
N ARG A 211 16.32 -29.07 -2.52
CA ARG A 211 17.41 -28.18 -2.10
C ARG A 211 17.24 -26.77 -2.69
N ASP A 212 16.98 -26.68 -3.99
CA ASP A 212 16.90 -25.40 -4.69
C ASP A 212 15.64 -24.62 -4.32
N TYR A 213 14.50 -25.31 -4.18
CA TYR A 213 13.27 -24.69 -3.71
C TYR A 213 13.38 -24.22 -2.25
N SER A 214 14.00 -25.03 -1.38
CA SER A 214 14.29 -24.65 0.00
C SER A 214 15.21 -23.43 0.08
N ALA A 215 16.26 -23.37 -0.73
CA ALA A 215 17.14 -22.21 -0.80
C ALA A 215 16.41 -20.95 -1.27
N MET A 216 15.48 -21.07 -2.23
CA MET A 216 14.63 -19.97 -2.68
C MET A 216 13.71 -19.47 -1.56
N LEU A 217 13.08 -20.39 -0.82
CA LEU A 217 12.25 -20.05 0.34
C LEU A 217 13.07 -19.35 1.43
N GLU A 218 14.26 -19.85 1.76
CA GLU A 218 15.13 -19.22 2.76
C GLU A 218 15.57 -17.81 2.34
N ALA A 219 15.91 -17.61 1.07
CA ALA A 219 16.26 -16.29 0.55
C ALA A 219 15.07 -15.31 0.65
N PHE A 220 13.86 -15.77 0.31
CA PHE A 220 12.63 -14.99 0.49
C PHE A 220 12.41 -14.64 1.97
N ARG A 221 12.51 -15.60 2.88
CA ARG A 221 12.35 -15.41 4.33
C ARG A 221 13.34 -14.39 4.87
N ALA A 222 14.62 -14.56 4.57
CA ALA A 222 15.68 -13.67 5.02
C ALA A 222 15.47 -12.23 4.56
N ARG A 223 14.95 -12.04 3.34
CA ARG A 223 14.65 -10.71 2.78
C ARG A 223 13.40 -10.07 3.38
N HIS A 224 12.35 -10.86 3.63
CA HIS A 224 11.01 -10.34 3.91
C HIS A 224 10.49 -10.57 5.33
N ALA A 225 11.29 -11.16 6.24
CA ALA A 225 10.87 -11.43 7.61
C ALA A 225 10.32 -10.19 8.34
N GLU A 226 11.01 -9.06 8.24
CA GLU A 226 10.54 -7.79 8.84
C GLU A 226 9.22 -7.32 8.22
N THR A 227 9.13 -7.34 6.89
CA THR A 227 7.90 -6.98 6.16
C THR A 227 6.74 -7.88 6.58
N PHE A 228 6.98 -9.18 6.68
CA PHE A 228 5.96 -10.14 7.09
C PHE A 228 5.45 -9.87 8.50
N ARG A 229 6.37 -9.60 9.44
CA ARG A 229 6.05 -9.23 10.83
C ARG A 229 5.17 -7.99 10.91
N VAL A 230 5.57 -6.92 10.22
CA VAL A 230 4.85 -5.64 10.22
C VAL A 230 3.48 -5.77 9.56
N LEU A 231 3.39 -6.46 8.43
CA LEU A 231 2.12 -6.70 7.76
C LEU A 231 1.20 -7.61 8.61
N SER A 232 1.73 -8.58 9.35
CA SER A 232 0.92 -9.43 10.23
C SER A 232 0.33 -8.61 11.37
N ARG A 233 1.13 -7.72 11.97
CA ARG A 233 0.68 -6.80 13.00
C ARG A 233 -0.39 -5.84 12.48
N LEU A 234 -0.20 -5.28 11.29
CA LEU A 234 -1.21 -4.42 10.63
C LEU A 234 -2.51 -5.18 10.35
N SER A 235 -2.42 -6.43 9.89
CA SER A 235 -3.59 -7.28 9.62
C SER A 235 -4.40 -7.55 10.87
N PHE A 236 -3.70 -7.80 11.98
CA PHE A 236 -4.33 -7.97 13.29
C PHE A 236 -4.98 -6.66 13.78
N LEU A 237 -4.27 -5.53 13.75
CA LEU A 237 -4.81 -4.24 14.19
C LEU A 237 -6.07 -3.84 13.42
N ASP A 238 -6.05 -3.93 12.09
CA ASP A 238 -7.22 -3.59 11.28
C ASP A 238 -8.40 -4.54 11.53
N THR A 239 -8.11 -5.82 11.79
CA THR A 239 -9.14 -6.81 12.16
C THR A 239 -9.71 -6.53 13.55
N LEU A 240 -8.87 -6.19 14.52
CA LEU A 240 -9.26 -5.82 15.88
C LEU A 240 -10.17 -4.57 15.88
N ALA A 241 -9.80 -3.53 15.13
CA ALA A 241 -10.61 -2.32 15.01
C ALA A 241 -11.99 -2.61 14.41
N ARG A 242 -12.07 -3.48 13.40
CA ARG A 242 -13.35 -3.94 12.83
C ARG A 242 -14.16 -4.75 13.82
N GLN A 243 -13.54 -5.72 14.49
CA GLN A 243 -14.22 -6.54 15.50
C GLN A 243 -14.83 -5.67 16.59
N TYR A 244 -14.12 -4.63 17.04
CA TYR A 244 -14.65 -3.68 18.01
C TYR A 244 -15.80 -2.84 17.43
N ALA A 245 -15.65 -2.29 16.23
CA ALA A 245 -16.71 -1.51 15.56
C ALA A 245 -18.00 -2.33 15.35
N TYR A 246 -17.87 -3.62 15.06
CA TYR A 246 -18.99 -4.55 14.90
C TYR A 246 -19.45 -5.24 16.19
N ARG A 247 -18.91 -4.85 17.36
CA ARG A 247 -19.25 -5.41 18.68
C ARG A 247 -19.04 -6.94 18.77
N GLN A 248 -18.01 -7.44 18.10
CA GLN A 248 -17.57 -8.84 18.13
C GLN A 248 -16.50 -9.11 19.19
N ILE A 249 -15.99 -8.06 19.84
CA ILE A 249 -15.11 -8.10 20.99
C ILE A 249 -15.57 -7.04 22.00
N SER A 250 -15.42 -7.32 23.29
CA SER A 250 -15.70 -6.36 24.37
C SER A 250 -14.68 -5.21 24.38
N LEU A 251 -15.02 -4.10 25.06
CA LEU A 251 -14.07 -2.99 25.25
C LEU A 251 -12.81 -3.46 25.97
N ASP A 252 -12.96 -4.28 27.01
CA ASP A 252 -11.83 -4.83 27.77
C ASP A 252 -10.95 -5.71 26.88
N GLY A 253 -11.55 -6.58 26.05
CA GLY A 253 -10.81 -7.39 25.09
C GLY A 253 -10.07 -6.54 24.05
N TYR A 254 -10.69 -5.46 23.56
CA TYR A 254 -10.05 -4.53 22.64
C TYR A 254 -8.84 -3.83 23.27
N VAL A 255 -8.99 -3.31 24.50
CA VAL A 255 -7.91 -2.63 25.22
C VAL A 255 -6.78 -3.60 25.58
N LEU A 256 -7.10 -4.82 26.02
CA LEU A 256 -6.10 -5.85 26.31
C LEU A 256 -5.36 -6.29 25.05
N ALA A 257 -6.05 -6.36 23.91
CA ALA A 257 -5.44 -6.67 22.63
C ALA A 257 -4.47 -5.59 22.13
N LEU A 258 -4.75 -4.32 22.41
CA LEU A 258 -3.80 -3.23 22.16
C LEU A 258 -2.63 -3.26 23.15
N ASP A 259 -2.91 -3.48 24.44
CA ASP A 259 -1.87 -3.59 25.48
C ASP A 259 -0.90 -4.76 25.22
N ALA A 260 -1.40 -5.88 24.68
CA ALA A 260 -0.57 -7.01 24.25
C ALA A 260 0.47 -6.64 23.19
N LEU A 261 0.25 -5.53 22.46
CA LEU A 261 1.19 -4.97 21.49
C LEU A 261 1.97 -3.77 22.03
N GLY A 262 1.83 -3.47 23.33
CA GLY A 262 2.39 -2.29 23.99
C GLY A 262 1.72 -0.98 23.60
N LEU A 263 0.49 -1.01 23.08
CA LEU A 263 -0.24 0.17 22.62
C LEU A 263 -1.35 0.55 23.61
N SER A 264 -1.46 1.83 23.94
CA SER A 264 -2.56 2.36 24.76
C SER A 264 -3.82 2.68 23.95
N GLU A 265 -3.65 2.96 22.66
CA GLU A 265 -4.70 3.33 21.72
C GLU A 265 -4.37 2.84 20.31
N PHE A 266 -5.34 2.92 19.39
CA PHE A 266 -5.10 2.54 18.01
C PHE A 266 -4.06 3.49 17.38
N PRO A 267 -3.03 2.97 16.69
CA PRO A 267 -1.96 3.82 16.18
C PRO A 267 -2.44 4.77 15.09
N VAL A 268 -1.88 5.98 15.09
CA VAL A 268 -2.17 7.02 14.09
C VAL A 268 -1.16 6.99 12.94
N ASP A 269 0.08 6.58 13.23
CA ASP A 269 1.21 6.62 12.31
C ASP A 269 1.81 5.23 12.05
N ALA A 270 2.35 5.04 10.84
CA ALA A 270 2.94 3.78 10.40
C ALA A 270 4.17 3.34 11.23
N GLN A 271 4.89 4.29 11.85
CA GLN A 271 6.05 4.00 12.71
C GLN A 271 5.68 3.14 13.92
N ALA A 272 4.44 3.23 14.41
CA ALA A 272 3.98 2.41 15.52
C ALA A 272 3.93 0.91 15.18
N LEU A 273 3.88 0.55 13.89
CA LEU A 273 3.91 -0.85 13.46
C LEU A 273 5.27 -1.52 13.71
N GLU A 274 6.35 -0.73 13.74
CA GLU A 274 7.73 -1.20 13.96
C GLU A 274 8.08 -1.34 15.43
N GLN A 275 7.41 -0.56 16.30
CA GLN A 275 7.72 -0.47 17.73
C GLN A 275 7.30 -1.73 18.47
N SER A 276 8.27 -2.53 18.91
CA SER A 276 8.00 -3.65 19.81
C SER A 276 7.78 -3.14 21.23
N GLY A 277 6.67 -3.52 21.84
CA GLY A 277 6.27 -3.11 23.18
C GLY A 277 5.89 -4.32 24.03
N CYS A 278 6.09 -4.20 25.34
CA CYS A 278 5.73 -5.26 26.29
C CYS A 278 4.39 -4.94 26.96
N ALA A 279 3.58 -5.98 27.13
CA ALA A 279 2.28 -5.92 27.76
C ALA A 279 2.38 -5.54 29.25
N GLN A 280 1.69 -4.46 29.63
CA GLN A 280 1.66 -4.04 31.04
C GLN A 280 0.55 -4.76 31.79
N LYS A 281 -0.66 -4.76 31.23
CA LYS A 281 -1.89 -5.26 31.87
C LYS A 281 -2.24 -6.69 31.44
N SER A 282 -1.69 -7.15 30.33
CA SER A 282 -1.95 -8.46 29.75
C SER A 282 -0.76 -9.41 29.83
N GLU A 283 -1.07 -10.70 29.82
CA GLU A 283 -0.14 -11.80 29.57
C GLU A 283 -0.52 -12.42 28.22
N VAL A 284 0.47 -12.68 27.38
CA VAL A 284 0.26 -13.31 26.08
C VAL A 284 0.80 -14.72 26.12
N ARG A 285 -0.01 -15.69 25.71
CA ARG A 285 0.38 -17.09 25.60
C ARG A 285 0.22 -17.57 24.17
N VAL A 286 1.22 -18.26 23.66
CA VAL A 286 1.18 -18.92 22.36
C VAL A 286 0.97 -20.42 22.54
N LEU A 287 0.23 -21.02 21.62
CA LEU A 287 0.07 -22.47 21.60
C LEU A 287 1.37 -23.09 21.08
N SER A 288 1.84 -24.16 21.72
CA SER A 288 2.98 -24.95 21.28
C SER A 288 2.62 -26.43 21.24
N LEU A 289 3.12 -27.14 20.23
CA LEU A 289 2.94 -28.58 20.03
C LEU A 289 4.33 -29.21 19.93
N GLY A 290 4.66 -30.14 20.82
CA GLY A 290 5.98 -30.80 20.81
C GLY A 290 7.16 -29.84 21.06
N GLY A 291 6.91 -28.68 21.68
CA GLY A 291 7.91 -27.63 21.90
C GLY A 291 8.01 -26.58 20.79
N GLU A 292 7.31 -26.77 19.66
CA GLU A 292 7.26 -25.81 18.56
C GLU A 292 6.03 -24.92 18.64
N THR A 293 6.22 -23.61 18.46
CA THR A 293 5.12 -22.63 18.48
C THR A 293 4.20 -22.82 17.26
N VAL A 294 2.89 -22.78 17.50
CA VAL A 294 1.87 -22.75 16.44
C VAL A 294 1.74 -21.32 15.93
N PRO A 295 2.02 -21.05 14.65
CA PRO A 295 1.92 -19.72 14.11
C PRO A 295 0.46 -19.30 14.05
N GLY A 296 0.22 -17.99 14.11
CA GLY A 296 -1.10 -17.43 13.86
C GLY A 296 -2.16 -17.67 14.92
N ILE A 297 -1.86 -18.29 16.07
CA ILE A 297 -2.80 -18.44 17.18
C ILE A 297 -2.16 -18.05 18.51
N PHE A 298 -2.85 -17.23 19.29
CA PHE A 298 -2.41 -16.82 20.61
C PHE A 298 -3.59 -16.43 21.50
N GLN A 299 -3.33 -16.44 22.79
CA GLN A 299 -4.25 -16.08 23.85
C GLN A 299 -3.74 -14.84 24.57
N ILE A 300 -4.63 -13.91 24.88
CA ILE A 300 -4.38 -12.75 25.73
C ILE A 300 -5.17 -12.92 27.01
N ARG A 301 -4.49 -12.87 28.16
CA ARG A 301 -5.07 -12.96 29.50
C ARG A 301 -4.88 -11.65 30.25
N SER A 302 -5.92 -11.21 30.95
CA SER A 302 -5.83 -10.10 31.91
C SER A 302 -5.11 -10.53 33.19
N LYS A 303 -4.10 -9.76 33.62
CA LYS A 303 -3.39 -10.00 34.90
C LYS A 303 -4.27 -9.78 36.13
N THR A 304 -5.35 -9.02 36.00
CA THR A 304 -6.18 -8.59 37.14
C THR A 304 -7.50 -9.34 37.24
N THR A 305 -8.12 -9.69 36.10
CA THR A 305 -9.47 -10.26 36.06
C THR A 305 -9.50 -11.70 35.56
N SER A 306 -8.39 -12.24 35.08
CA SER A 306 -8.32 -13.61 34.53
C SER A 306 -9.18 -13.82 33.27
N HIS A 307 -9.66 -12.73 32.66
CA HIS A 307 -10.35 -12.77 31.37
C HIS A 307 -9.35 -13.12 30.28
N CYS A 308 -9.75 -14.04 29.41
CA CYS A 308 -8.96 -14.62 28.35
C CYS A 308 -9.64 -14.41 27.00
N PHE A 309 -8.85 -14.00 26.01
CA PHE A 309 -9.26 -13.76 24.63
C PHE A 309 -8.36 -14.56 23.70
N ILE A 310 -8.93 -15.40 22.83
CA ILE A 310 -8.16 -16.13 21.82
C ILE A 310 -8.30 -15.47 20.46
N HIS A 311 -7.16 -15.18 19.85
CA HIS A 311 -7.06 -14.61 18.53
C HIS A 311 -6.41 -15.62 17.57
N VAL A 312 -7.05 -15.81 16.42
CA VAL A 312 -6.53 -16.59 15.31
C VAL A 312 -6.37 -15.67 14.11
N LEU A 313 -5.14 -15.48 13.65
CA LEU A 313 -4.81 -14.62 12.52
C LEU A 313 -5.44 -15.18 11.23
N GLY A 314 -6.17 -14.32 10.51
CA GLY A 314 -6.83 -14.66 9.25
C GLY A 314 -8.12 -15.48 9.36
N ALA A 315 -8.48 -15.97 10.55
CA ALA A 315 -9.76 -16.65 10.75
C ALA A 315 -10.95 -15.66 10.72
N LYS A 316 -12.05 -16.06 10.09
CA LYS A 316 -13.32 -15.32 10.12
C LYS A 316 -14.17 -15.83 11.28
N GLY A 317 -14.24 -15.07 12.36
CA GLY A 317 -15.02 -15.46 13.54
C GLY A 317 -15.04 -14.41 14.63
N LYS A 318 -15.95 -14.62 15.60
CA LYS A 318 -15.93 -13.86 16.86
C LYS A 318 -14.70 -14.28 17.67
N VAL A 319 -14.14 -13.33 18.40
CA VAL A 319 -13.07 -13.61 19.36
C VAL A 319 -13.66 -14.50 20.46
N ILE A 320 -12.93 -15.55 20.82
CA ILE A 320 -13.35 -16.47 21.88
C ILE A 320 -12.99 -15.81 23.22
N GLU A 321 -14.00 -15.56 24.06
CA GLU A 321 -13.87 -14.93 25.36
C GLU A 321 -14.30 -15.90 26.46
N TYR A 322 -13.48 -16.00 27.52
CA TYR A 322 -13.77 -16.80 28.72
C TYR A 322 -12.95 -16.31 29.92
N ILE A 323 -13.19 -16.86 31.11
CA ILE A 323 -12.45 -16.51 32.33
C ILE A 323 -11.81 -17.79 32.86
N SER A 324 -10.49 -17.82 32.99
CA SER A 324 -9.77 -18.96 33.58
C SER A 324 -8.31 -18.60 33.85
N ASP A 325 -7.78 -19.18 34.93
CA ASP A 325 -6.34 -19.16 35.27
C ASP A 325 -5.71 -20.55 35.22
N ASP A 326 -6.49 -21.59 34.93
CA ASP A 326 -6.01 -22.97 34.87
C ASP A 326 -5.25 -23.21 33.55
N PRO A 327 -3.94 -23.50 33.61
CA PRO A 327 -3.13 -23.76 32.41
C PRO A 327 -3.68 -24.86 31.52
N GLN A 328 -4.24 -25.93 32.11
CA GLN A 328 -4.78 -27.04 31.32
C GLN A 328 -6.02 -26.60 30.55
N HIS A 329 -6.97 -25.93 31.23
CA HIS A 329 -8.14 -25.39 30.57
C HIS A 329 -7.80 -24.36 29.48
N MET A 330 -6.75 -23.54 29.69
CA MET A 330 -6.31 -22.57 28.68
C MET A 330 -5.74 -23.27 27.43
N THR A 331 -4.92 -24.30 27.60
CA THR A 331 -4.42 -25.13 26.50
C THR A 331 -5.56 -25.81 25.74
N ASP A 332 -6.52 -26.41 26.44
CA ASP A 332 -7.68 -27.06 25.83
C ASP A 332 -8.51 -26.09 24.99
N ARG A 333 -8.68 -24.85 25.47
CA ARG A 333 -9.38 -23.79 24.76
C ARG A 333 -8.64 -23.34 23.50
N LEU A 334 -7.31 -23.24 23.56
CA LEU A 334 -6.47 -22.94 22.40
C LEU A 334 -6.54 -24.05 21.35
N LEU A 335 -6.51 -25.32 21.76
CA LEU A 335 -6.69 -26.46 20.85
C LEU A 335 -8.09 -26.48 20.22
N ALA A 336 -9.13 -26.21 21.01
CA ALA A 336 -10.49 -26.10 20.50
C ALA A 336 -10.64 -24.95 19.48
N ALA A 337 -10.00 -23.81 19.73
CA ALA A 337 -9.98 -22.68 18.81
C ALA A 337 -9.22 -23.00 17.52
N MET A 338 -8.08 -23.70 17.63
CA MET A 338 -7.29 -24.19 16.50
C MET A 338 -8.15 -25.09 15.61
N ASN A 339 -8.86 -26.05 16.19
CA ASN A 339 -9.78 -26.94 15.48
C ASN A 339 -10.94 -26.19 14.81
N ALA A 340 -11.60 -25.29 15.55
CA ALA A 340 -12.72 -24.51 15.04
C ALA A 340 -12.34 -23.54 13.90
N SER A 341 -11.07 -23.14 13.79
CA SER A 341 -10.61 -22.20 12.75
C SER A 341 -10.60 -22.79 11.35
N GLY A 342 -10.49 -24.12 11.21
CA GLY A 342 -10.32 -24.80 9.93
C GLY A 342 -8.98 -24.53 9.22
N LEU A 343 -8.06 -23.78 9.84
CA LEU A 343 -6.77 -23.39 9.24
C LEU A 343 -5.62 -24.35 9.56
N TYR A 344 -5.78 -25.23 10.55
CA TYR A 344 -4.71 -26.07 11.10
C TYR A 344 -5.02 -27.58 11.02
N GLY A 345 -5.80 -28.00 10.02
CA GLY A 345 -6.23 -29.40 9.86
C GLY A 345 -5.07 -30.40 9.88
N HIS A 346 -3.94 -30.07 9.25
CA HIS A 346 -2.74 -30.93 9.22
C HIS A 346 -2.08 -31.10 10.58
N ARG A 347 -1.98 -30.04 11.38
CA ARG A 347 -1.41 -30.11 12.75
C ARG A 347 -2.28 -30.95 13.67
N LEU A 348 -3.60 -30.89 13.48
CA LEU A 348 -4.55 -31.72 14.21
C LEU A 348 -4.39 -33.20 13.83
N HIS A 349 -4.22 -33.52 12.55
CA HIS A 349 -3.94 -34.88 12.12
C HIS A 349 -2.58 -35.41 12.62
N ALA A 350 -1.54 -34.58 12.64
CA ALA A 350 -0.25 -34.97 13.22
C ALA A 350 -0.34 -35.23 14.73
N LEU A 351 -1.13 -34.44 15.46
CA LEU A 351 -1.46 -34.68 16.88
C LEU A 351 -2.22 -35.99 17.10
N GLU A 352 -3.12 -36.36 16.20
CA GLU A 352 -3.88 -37.61 16.27
C GLU A 352 -3.01 -38.84 16.01
N GLN A 353 -2.03 -38.73 15.11
CA GLN A 353 -1.12 -39.82 14.74
C GLN A 353 0.01 -40.03 15.74
N ASP A 354 0.49 -38.97 16.40
CA ASP A 354 1.63 -39.03 17.30
C ASP A 354 1.23 -38.70 18.74
N ALA A 355 0.85 -39.74 19.50
CA ALA A 355 0.42 -39.65 20.91
C ALA A 355 1.48 -39.06 21.87
N ARG A 356 2.67 -38.71 21.37
CA ARG A 356 3.77 -38.10 22.10
C ARG A 356 3.83 -36.57 21.98
N LEU A 357 3.05 -35.95 21.09
CA LEU A 357 3.02 -34.50 20.95
C LEU A 357 2.24 -33.86 22.11
N ALA A 358 2.96 -33.36 23.11
CA ALA A 358 2.37 -32.58 24.19
C ALA A 358 1.99 -31.17 23.69
N ALA A 359 0.76 -30.75 23.96
CA ALA A 359 0.29 -29.39 23.74
C ALA A 359 0.48 -28.55 25.00
N ASP A 360 0.98 -27.32 24.85
CA ASP A 360 1.16 -26.38 25.97
C ASP A 360 0.94 -24.92 25.55
N ALA A 361 0.39 -24.11 26.45
CA ALA A 361 0.15 -22.68 26.30
C ALA A 361 1.29 -21.89 26.97
N ARG A 362 2.35 -21.63 26.21
CA ARG A 362 3.59 -21.01 26.68
C ARG A 362 3.45 -19.49 26.80
N LEU A 363 3.92 -18.92 27.91
CA LEU A 363 3.99 -17.48 28.09
C LEU A 363 5.06 -16.88 27.17
N THR A 364 4.67 -15.90 26.35
CA THR A 364 5.58 -15.15 25.50
C THR A 364 6.28 -14.05 26.31
N THR A 365 7.60 -14.03 26.28
CA THR A 365 8.44 -13.01 26.94
C THR A 365 8.98 -11.94 25.98
N GLU A 366 8.80 -12.16 24.68
CA GLU A 366 9.30 -11.29 23.61
C GLU A 366 8.15 -10.59 22.86
N ASP A 367 8.46 -9.92 21.76
CA ASP A 367 7.47 -9.34 20.86
C ASP A 367 6.63 -10.45 20.20
N LEU A 368 5.32 -10.47 20.48
CA LEU A 368 4.39 -11.49 19.98
C LEU A 368 4.52 -11.76 18.48
N PHE A 369 4.56 -10.69 17.67
CA PHE A 369 4.62 -10.83 16.22
C PHE A 369 6.00 -11.30 15.74
N SER A 370 7.08 -11.05 16.48
CA SER A 370 8.38 -11.64 16.19
C SER A 370 8.35 -13.15 16.38
N GLU A 371 7.82 -13.63 17.52
CA GLU A 371 7.69 -15.07 17.81
C GLU A 371 6.78 -15.78 16.80
N LEU A 372 5.60 -15.22 16.52
CA LEU A 372 4.66 -15.80 15.55
C LEU A 372 5.21 -15.80 14.11
N THR A 373 5.94 -14.74 13.72
CA THR A 373 6.56 -14.67 12.39
C THR A 373 7.68 -15.70 12.28
N GLN A 374 8.51 -15.85 13.32
CA GLN A 374 9.55 -16.87 13.32
C GLN A 374 8.96 -18.29 13.22
N ALA A 375 7.91 -18.58 13.98
CA ALA A 375 7.20 -19.86 13.91
C ALA A 375 6.62 -20.13 12.51
N LEU A 376 6.01 -19.12 11.88
CA LEU A 376 5.42 -19.27 10.55
C LEU A 376 6.49 -19.48 9.48
N LEU A 377 7.60 -18.76 9.55
CA LEU A 377 8.71 -18.91 8.63
C LEU A 377 9.49 -20.21 8.89
N ALA A 378 9.42 -20.82 10.07
CA ALA A 378 10.01 -22.12 10.36
C ALA A 378 9.15 -23.31 9.90
N GLU A 379 7.82 -23.22 9.99
CA GLU A 379 6.92 -24.33 9.58
C GLU A 379 7.00 -24.65 8.08
N THR A 380 7.34 -23.65 7.27
CA THR A 380 7.35 -23.78 5.80
C THR A 380 8.49 -24.67 5.26
N SER A 381 9.38 -25.19 6.10
CA SER A 381 10.42 -26.17 5.72
C SER A 381 10.02 -27.64 5.93
N SER A 382 8.97 -27.98 6.69
CA SER A 382 8.73 -29.39 7.12
C SER A 382 7.41 -30.03 6.67
N SER A 383 6.46 -29.31 6.07
CA SER A 383 5.15 -29.91 5.76
C SER A 383 5.10 -30.71 4.45
N SER A 384 4.61 -31.96 4.56
CA SER A 384 4.16 -32.79 3.46
C SER A 384 2.91 -32.19 2.80
N ASP A 385 2.86 -32.30 1.48
CA ASP A 385 1.88 -31.67 0.59
C ASP A 385 0.43 -32.05 0.88
N THR A 386 -0.32 -31.17 1.56
CA THR A 386 -1.77 -31.20 1.42
C THR A 386 -2.42 -29.85 1.11
N HIS A 387 -1.79 -28.69 1.35
CA HIS A 387 -2.44 -27.39 1.17
C HIS A 387 -1.63 -26.37 0.34
N SER A 388 -2.36 -25.45 -0.29
CA SER A 388 -1.82 -24.47 -1.24
C SER A 388 -0.91 -23.46 -0.54
N ASP A 389 0.20 -23.07 -1.17
CA ASP A 389 1.15 -22.08 -0.64
C ASP A 389 0.51 -20.72 -0.26
N ILE A 390 -0.74 -20.46 -0.69
CA ILE A 390 -1.54 -19.27 -0.36
C ILE A 390 -1.94 -19.23 1.11
N GLU A 391 -2.08 -20.38 1.78
CA GLU A 391 -2.39 -20.40 3.21
C GLU A 391 -1.27 -19.79 4.05
N ARG A 392 -0.04 -19.75 3.53
CA ARG A 392 1.11 -19.09 4.18
C ARG A 392 0.96 -17.57 4.26
N LEU A 393 0.14 -16.97 3.39
CA LEU A 393 -0.13 -15.53 3.39
C LEU A 393 -1.27 -15.14 4.31
N THR A 394 -2.03 -16.11 4.85
CA THR A 394 -3.21 -15.89 5.71
C THR A 394 -3.02 -14.83 6.80
N PRO A 395 -1.87 -14.78 7.52
CA PRO A 395 -1.65 -13.76 8.55
C PRO A 395 -1.51 -12.34 8.01
N ILE A 396 -1.12 -12.16 6.74
CA ILE A 396 -0.90 -10.85 6.10
C ILE A 396 -1.91 -10.49 5.03
N THR A 397 -2.84 -11.40 4.67
CA THR A 397 -3.86 -11.22 3.65
C THR A 397 -4.63 -9.90 3.79
N ARG A 398 -4.97 -9.52 5.03
CA ARG A 398 -5.71 -8.28 5.27
C ARG A 398 -4.88 -7.04 4.92
N SER A 399 -3.60 -7.04 5.26
CA SER A 399 -2.67 -5.94 4.93
C SER A 399 -2.41 -5.84 3.43
N LEU A 400 -2.29 -6.98 2.74
CA LEU A 400 -2.19 -7.00 1.28
C LEU A 400 -3.45 -6.45 0.61
N ALA A 401 -4.65 -6.77 1.14
CA ALA A 401 -5.90 -6.18 0.67
C ALA A 401 -5.96 -4.66 0.88
N LEU A 402 -5.44 -4.16 2.02
CA LEU A 402 -5.32 -2.71 2.26
C LEU A 402 -4.34 -2.05 1.28
N ALA A 403 -3.19 -2.68 1.02
CA ALA A 403 -2.23 -2.22 0.01
C ALA A 403 -2.86 -2.15 -1.38
N GLY A 404 -3.61 -3.18 -1.77
CA GLY A 404 -4.34 -3.22 -3.04
C GLY A 404 -5.49 -2.21 -3.14
N ALA A 405 -5.95 -1.64 -2.02
CA ALA A 405 -7.00 -0.63 -2.01
C ALA A 405 -6.49 0.78 -2.33
N VAL A 406 -5.17 1.01 -2.36
CA VAL A 406 -4.60 2.34 -2.59
C VAL A 406 -4.98 2.86 -3.97
N ASP A 407 -5.54 4.07 -3.99
CA ASP A 407 -5.80 4.78 -5.24
C ASP A 407 -4.51 5.49 -5.68
N LEU A 408 -3.88 4.95 -6.72
CA LEU A 408 -2.61 5.48 -7.24
C LEU A 408 -2.78 6.84 -7.95
N TRP A 409 -4.01 7.24 -8.29
CA TRP A 409 -4.28 8.35 -9.21
C TRP A 409 -4.90 9.59 -8.54
N GLN A 410 -5.24 9.53 -7.26
CA GLN A 410 -5.80 10.67 -6.53
C GLN A 410 -4.75 11.30 -5.60
N ALA A 411 -4.00 12.26 -6.13
CA ALA A 411 -3.20 13.18 -5.34
C ALA A 411 -3.79 14.59 -5.49
N ASP A 412 -4.89 14.87 -4.80
CA ASP A 412 -5.33 16.25 -4.62
C ASP A 412 -4.57 16.85 -3.43
N ALA A 413 -3.45 17.49 -3.73
CA ALA A 413 -2.67 18.23 -2.76
C ALA A 413 -3.39 19.54 -2.42
N SER A 414 -4.44 19.48 -1.59
CA SER A 414 -5.19 20.64 -1.08
C SER A 414 -4.28 21.71 -0.46
N ILE A 415 -3.08 21.33 -0.03
CA ILE A 415 -2.02 22.20 0.46
C ILE A 415 -1.56 23.26 -0.56
N VAL A 416 -1.61 22.95 -1.87
CA VAL A 416 -1.25 23.90 -2.94
C VAL A 416 -2.23 25.09 -2.96
N GLN A 417 -3.50 24.84 -2.64
CA GLN A 417 -4.53 25.89 -2.56
C GLN A 417 -4.37 26.78 -1.31
N GLN A 418 -3.62 26.32 -0.31
CA GLN A 418 -3.38 27.03 0.95
C GLN A 418 -2.16 27.96 0.89
N ILE A 419 -1.34 27.87 -0.16
CA ILE A 419 -0.16 28.72 -0.34
C ILE A 419 -0.59 30.21 -0.37
N PRO A 420 0.03 31.09 0.45
CA PRO A 420 -0.23 32.52 0.39
C PRO A 420 0.15 33.12 -0.97
N VAL A 421 -0.85 33.51 -1.76
CA VAL A 421 -0.64 34.18 -3.07
C VAL A 421 -0.70 35.70 -2.88
N ALA A 422 0.34 36.40 -3.37
CA ALA A 422 0.49 37.84 -3.17
C ALA A 422 -0.72 38.65 -3.64
N SER A 423 -1.30 38.36 -4.81
CA SER A 423 -2.48 39.07 -5.32
C SER A 423 -3.69 38.93 -4.41
N ARG A 424 -4.03 37.70 -4.00
CA ARG A 424 -5.14 37.42 -3.08
C ARG A 424 -4.93 38.12 -1.73
N MET A 425 -3.70 38.08 -1.22
CA MET A 425 -3.38 38.71 0.07
C MET A 425 -3.40 40.23 -0.01
N ALA A 426 -2.91 40.82 -1.10
CA ALA A 426 -2.97 42.26 -1.34
C ALA A 426 -4.42 42.75 -1.45
N ALA A 427 -5.28 42.00 -2.15
CA ALA A 427 -6.71 42.28 -2.20
C ALA A 427 -7.36 42.22 -0.80
N GLN A 428 -7.00 41.25 0.04
CA GLN A 428 -7.52 41.21 1.42
C GLN A 428 -7.09 42.43 2.25
N VAL A 429 -5.82 42.83 2.15
CA VAL A 429 -5.30 44.01 2.86
C VAL A 429 -5.98 45.28 2.37
N MET A 430 -6.10 45.47 1.05
CA MET A 430 -6.73 46.66 0.49
C MET A 430 -8.24 46.69 0.71
N ALA A 431 -8.91 45.53 0.78
CA ALA A 431 -10.32 45.44 1.14
C ALA A 431 -10.53 45.89 2.60
N ALA A 432 -9.67 45.43 3.51
CA ALA A 432 -9.68 45.89 4.89
C ALA A 432 -9.41 47.40 4.99
N TYR A 433 -8.45 47.93 4.23
CA TYR A 433 -8.19 49.37 4.16
C TYR A 433 -9.43 50.17 3.72
N LEU A 434 -10.10 49.74 2.65
CA LEU A 434 -11.32 50.39 2.14
C LEU A 434 -12.45 50.35 3.16
N GLN A 435 -12.61 49.23 3.86
CA GLN A 435 -13.64 49.06 4.88
C GLN A 435 -13.35 49.91 6.13
N GLU A 436 -12.14 49.82 6.67
CA GLU A 436 -11.76 50.46 7.94
C GLU A 436 -11.62 51.99 7.83
N HIS A 437 -11.05 52.49 6.72
CA HIS A 437 -10.78 53.92 6.57
C HIS A 437 -11.86 54.67 5.79
N HIS A 438 -12.63 54.00 4.94
CA HIS A 438 -13.60 54.63 4.04
C HIS A 438 -15.01 54.06 4.13
N GLY A 439 -15.24 53.00 4.92
CA GLY A 439 -16.55 52.36 5.06
C GLY A 439 -17.04 51.68 3.76
N LEU A 440 -16.13 51.36 2.84
CA LEU A 440 -16.45 50.82 1.52
C LEU A 440 -16.19 49.31 1.45
N THR A 441 -17.23 48.54 1.10
CA THR A 441 -17.12 47.09 0.85
C THR A 441 -17.02 46.84 -0.66
N LEU A 442 -15.84 47.11 -1.23
CA LEU A 442 -15.57 46.97 -2.67
C LEU A 442 -14.46 45.95 -2.93
N ASN A 443 -14.48 45.30 -4.11
CA ASN A 443 -13.36 44.47 -4.55
C ASN A 443 -12.17 45.37 -4.95
N PRO A 444 -11.01 45.30 -4.28
CA PRO A 444 -9.87 46.18 -4.59
C PRO A 444 -9.25 45.95 -5.97
N ASP A 445 -9.48 44.79 -6.59
CA ASP A 445 -9.08 44.53 -7.97
C ASP A 445 -9.91 45.33 -8.99
N HIS A 446 -11.06 45.87 -8.57
CA HIS A 446 -11.95 46.70 -9.39
C HIS A 446 -11.84 48.19 -9.02
N VAL A 447 -11.01 48.53 -8.04
CA VAL A 447 -10.72 49.92 -7.66
C VAL A 447 -9.34 50.27 -8.20
N PHE A 448 -9.26 51.34 -8.97
CA PHE A 448 -8.06 51.73 -9.69
C PHE A 448 -7.55 53.09 -9.23
N ILE A 449 -6.24 53.27 -9.29
CA ILE A 449 -5.55 54.56 -9.13
C ILE A 449 -4.83 54.90 -10.44
N ALA A 450 -5.00 56.13 -10.92
CA ALA A 450 -4.37 56.61 -12.16
C ALA A 450 -4.16 58.13 -12.12
N TYR A 451 -3.12 58.62 -12.79
CA TYR A 451 -3.00 60.06 -13.06
C TYR A 451 -4.01 60.50 -14.12
N GLN A 452 -4.69 61.61 -13.88
CA GLN A 452 -5.51 62.30 -14.85
C GLN A 452 -4.76 63.53 -15.32
N SER A 453 -4.44 63.59 -16.62
CA SER A 453 -4.04 64.85 -17.24
C SER A 453 -5.19 65.86 -17.22
N GLY A 454 -4.84 67.10 -16.95
CA GLY A 454 -5.75 68.22 -17.01
C GLY A 454 -5.96 68.71 -18.43
N ASN A 455 -6.88 69.66 -18.60
CA ASN A 455 -7.23 70.19 -19.92
C ASN A 455 -6.25 71.26 -20.41
N SER A 456 -5.26 71.64 -19.60
CA SER A 456 -4.31 72.73 -19.90
C SER A 456 -2.93 72.44 -19.32
N ILE A 457 -1.97 72.13 -20.20
CA ILE A 457 -0.56 71.95 -19.84
C ILE A 457 0.24 73.21 -20.19
N ASN A 458 0.93 73.79 -19.19
CA ASN A 458 1.81 74.95 -19.36
C ASN A 458 3.27 74.56 -19.05
N PRO A 459 4.20 74.58 -20.01
CA PRO A 459 5.59 74.25 -19.74
C PRO A 459 6.22 75.24 -18.74
N LEU A 460 7.06 74.73 -17.84
CA LEU A 460 7.84 75.53 -16.91
C LEU A 460 9.15 75.96 -17.59
N GLY A 461 9.43 77.27 -17.60
CA GLY A 461 10.59 77.86 -18.27
C GLY A 461 10.19 78.92 -19.29
N SER A 462 11.19 79.52 -19.96
CA SER A 462 10.93 80.45 -21.07
C SER A 462 11.34 79.79 -22.39
N PRO A 463 10.81 80.22 -23.55
CA PRO A 463 11.24 79.68 -24.84
C PRO A 463 12.75 79.81 -25.10
N ARG A 464 13.44 80.72 -24.40
CA ARG A 464 14.90 80.92 -24.47
C ARG A 464 15.69 80.03 -23.49
N ASN A 465 15.06 79.58 -22.41
CA ASN A 465 15.61 78.67 -21.39
C ASN A 465 14.55 77.61 -21.04
N PRO A 466 14.39 76.54 -21.84
CA PRO A 466 13.41 75.48 -21.58
C PRO A 466 13.82 74.65 -20.36
N SER A 467 12.86 74.01 -19.68
CA SER A 467 13.17 72.99 -18.67
C SER A 467 13.99 71.87 -19.31
N THR A 468 15.14 71.55 -18.72
CA THR A 468 16.01 70.47 -19.18
C THR A 468 15.51 69.08 -18.79
N TYR A 469 14.49 69.02 -17.91
CA TYR A 469 13.85 67.78 -17.48
C TYR A 469 12.32 67.94 -17.55
N VAL A 470 11.67 67.07 -18.32
CA VAL A 470 10.21 66.96 -18.43
C VAL A 470 9.83 65.53 -18.07
N HIS A 471 8.90 65.39 -17.13
CA HIS A 471 8.41 64.10 -16.66
C HIS A 471 6.89 64.12 -16.64
N THR A 472 6.27 63.17 -17.34
CA THR A 472 4.83 62.99 -17.42
C THR A 472 4.46 61.74 -16.62
N PRO A 473 3.57 61.85 -15.61
CA PRO A 473 3.10 60.70 -14.85
C PRO A 473 2.40 59.67 -15.74
N ASP A 474 2.49 58.39 -15.36
CA ASP A 474 1.78 57.32 -16.05
C ASP A 474 0.27 57.43 -15.81
N GLU A 475 -0.50 57.47 -16.91
CA GLU A 475 -1.96 57.49 -16.89
C GLU A 475 -2.57 56.09 -16.84
N LYS A 476 -1.75 55.03 -16.96
CA LYS A 476 -2.22 53.65 -16.91
C LYS A 476 -2.87 53.37 -15.54
N PRO A 477 -4.13 52.89 -15.51
CA PRO A 477 -4.78 52.54 -14.26
C PRO A 477 -4.15 51.29 -13.65
N VAL A 478 -3.93 51.34 -12.34
CA VAL A 478 -3.38 50.25 -11.53
C VAL A 478 -4.41 49.88 -10.47
N SER A 479 -4.76 48.61 -10.31
CA SER A 479 -5.71 48.20 -9.27
C SER A 479 -5.12 48.44 -7.88
N LEU A 480 -5.94 48.58 -6.84
CA LEU A 480 -5.43 48.80 -5.49
C LEU A 480 -4.57 47.63 -4.98
N SER A 481 -4.96 46.39 -5.31
CA SER A 481 -4.15 45.20 -5.00
C SER A 481 -2.78 45.26 -5.68
N GLU A 482 -2.74 45.61 -6.97
CA GLU A 482 -1.49 45.76 -7.72
C GLU A 482 -0.67 46.95 -7.20
N ALA A 483 -1.32 48.04 -6.82
CA ALA A 483 -0.69 49.23 -6.26
C ALA A 483 0.02 48.92 -4.93
N LEU A 484 -0.58 48.09 -4.07
CA LEU A 484 0.04 47.63 -2.84
C LEU A 484 1.25 46.72 -3.13
N MET A 485 1.10 45.77 -4.05
CA MET A 485 2.17 44.84 -4.42
C MET A 485 3.39 45.55 -5.02
N ASN A 486 3.16 46.51 -5.89
CA ASN A 486 4.19 47.26 -6.60
C ASN A 486 4.69 48.49 -5.81
N ASN A 487 4.20 48.68 -4.59
CA ASN A 487 4.56 49.81 -3.73
C ASN A 487 4.35 51.17 -4.43
N TYR A 488 3.16 51.34 -5.00
CA TYR A 488 2.79 52.48 -5.83
C TYR A 488 3.13 53.82 -5.15
N ARG A 489 3.59 54.75 -5.98
CA ARG A 489 3.94 56.12 -5.59
C ARG A 489 3.18 57.07 -6.46
N VAL A 490 2.55 58.08 -5.83
CA VAL A 490 1.85 59.11 -6.58
C VAL A 490 2.91 59.94 -7.28
N ASP A 491 2.84 59.91 -8.59
CA ASP A 491 3.74 60.64 -9.46
C ASP A 491 3.12 61.98 -9.87
N TYR A 492 3.98 62.97 -10.12
CA TYR A 492 3.55 64.35 -10.38
C TYR A 492 4.30 64.91 -11.59
N PRO A 493 3.63 65.76 -12.40
CA PRO A 493 4.27 66.38 -13.55
C PRO A 493 5.46 67.25 -13.12
N LYS A 494 6.59 67.12 -13.81
CA LYS A 494 7.78 67.96 -13.62
C LYS A 494 8.16 68.61 -14.95
N GLY A 495 8.58 69.87 -14.89
CA GLY A 495 8.91 70.65 -16.10
C GLY A 495 7.69 71.26 -16.80
N TYR A 496 6.47 71.02 -16.32
CA TYR A 496 5.25 71.72 -16.72
C TYR A 496 4.24 71.76 -15.57
N LEU A 497 3.32 72.72 -15.64
CA LEU A 497 2.13 72.81 -14.80
C LEU A 497 0.96 72.22 -15.57
N ASP A 498 0.41 71.13 -15.06
CA ASP A 498 -0.85 70.60 -15.52
C ASP A 498 -2.00 71.23 -14.71
N ARG A 499 -2.73 72.15 -15.34
CA ARG A 499 -3.90 72.79 -14.69
C ARG A 499 -5.03 71.77 -14.74
N ASP A 500 -5.47 71.36 -13.55
CA ASP A 500 -6.49 70.35 -13.28
C ASP A 500 -6.01 68.89 -13.32
N GLY A 501 -4.72 68.66 -13.60
CA GLY A 501 -4.12 67.34 -13.56
C GLY A 501 -3.97 66.80 -12.13
N ARG A 502 -4.48 65.61 -11.85
CA ARG A 502 -4.45 65.00 -10.51
C ARG A 502 -4.55 63.48 -10.56
N THR A 503 -3.96 62.81 -9.58
CA THR A 503 -4.16 61.36 -9.39
C THR A 503 -5.50 61.11 -8.71
N VAL A 504 -6.33 60.26 -9.32
CA VAL A 504 -7.67 59.93 -8.85
C VAL A 504 -7.80 58.45 -8.55
N VAL A 505 -8.68 58.12 -7.61
CA VAL A 505 -9.09 56.74 -7.30
C VAL A 505 -10.53 56.56 -7.77
N PHE A 506 -10.80 55.49 -8.52
CA PHE A 506 -12.12 55.24 -9.10
C PHE A 506 -12.46 53.76 -9.10
N LEU A 507 -13.76 53.45 -9.08
CA LEU A 507 -14.31 52.11 -9.18
C LEU A 507 -14.69 51.84 -10.64
N ASP A 508 -14.16 50.77 -11.22
CA ASP A 508 -14.61 50.21 -12.50
C ASP A 508 -15.08 48.76 -12.28
N THR A 509 -16.39 48.56 -12.34
CA THR A 509 -17.02 47.25 -12.11
C THR A 509 -16.72 46.23 -13.20
N THR A 510 -16.21 46.66 -14.36
CA THR A 510 -15.81 45.77 -15.46
C THR A 510 -14.43 45.14 -15.23
N GLY A 511 -13.64 45.69 -14.30
CA GLY A 511 -12.29 45.20 -13.95
C GLY A 511 -11.23 45.47 -15.02
N LYS A 512 -11.53 46.32 -16.02
CA LYS A 512 -10.61 46.64 -17.12
C LYS A 512 -9.79 47.91 -16.89
N GLY A 513 -10.15 48.69 -15.87
CA GLY A 513 -9.60 50.02 -15.63
C GLY A 513 -10.17 51.07 -16.59
N GLU A 514 -11.38 50.84 -17.15
CA GLU A 514 -12.01 51.75 -18.10
C GLU A 514 -12.57 52.98 -17.37
N ARG A 515 -11.76 54.04 -17.40
CA ARG A 515 -12.01 55.30 -16.69
C ARG A 515 -13.32 55.98 -17.05
N ASP A 516 -13.70 56.03 -18.33
CA ASP A 516 -14.89 56.78 -18.80
C ASP A 516 -16.21 56.19 -18.27
N GLN A 517 -16.17 54.94 -17.82
CA GLN A 517 -17.28 54.21 -17.21
C GLN A 517 -17.15 54.11 -15.68
N GLY A 518 -16.02 54.60 -15.12
CA GLY A 518 -15.67 54.45 -13.72
C GLY A 518 -16.26 55.52 -12.80
N GLN A 519 -16.68 55.11 -11.61
CA GLN A 519 -17.18 56.00 -10.56
C GLN A 519 -16.01 56.53 -9.71
N LEU A 520 -15.81 57.85 -9.67
CA LEU A 520 -14.81 58.47 -8.79
C LEU A 520 -15.12 58.20 -7.31
N LEU A 521 -14.10 57.75 -6.57
CA LEU A 521 -14.18 57.54 -5.14
C LEU A 521 -13.54 58.71 -4.39
N ALA A 522 -14.12 59.09 -3.25
CA ALA A 522 -13.62 60.17 -2.40
C ALA A 522 -12.40 59.75 -1.56
N ILE A 523 -11.43 59.07 -2.18
CA ILE A 523 -10.22 58.57 -1.53
C ILE A 523 -9.03 59.42 -2.00
N PRO A 524 -8.35 60.17 -1.10
CA PRO A 524 -7.20 60.96 -1.49
C PRO A 524 -6.00 60.06 -1.83
N ALA A 525 -5.45 60.23 -3.03
CA ALA A 525 -4.33 59.43 -3.54
C ALA A 525 -3.09 59.48 -2.64
N GLN A 526 -2.81 60.62 -2.01
CA GLN A 526 -1.69 60.78 -1.08
C GLN A 526 -1.88 59.99 0.22
N ALA A 527 -3.11 59.85 0.72
CA ALA A 527 -3.37 59.04 1.91
C ALA A 527 -3.23 57.55 1.60
N LEU A 528 -3.66 57.14 0.40
CA LEU A 528 -3.48 55.78 -0.09
C LEU A 528 -1.98 55.45 -0.28
N GLU A 529 -1.21 56.33 -0.89
CA GLU A 529 0.26 56.19 -0.98
C GLU A 529 0.90 56.09 0.40
N GLY A 530 0.49 56.96 1.33
CA GLY A 530 0.96 56.95 2.72
C GLY A 530 0.73 55.59 3.39
N TYR A 531 -0.45 55.01 3.20
CA TYR A 531 -0.77 53.67 3.70
C TYR A 531 0.08 52.58 3.05
N ILE A 532 0.15 52.54 1.71
CA ILE A 532 0.95 51.55 0.95
C ILE A 532 2.42 51.59 1.39
N LYS A 533 2.97 52.80 1.54
CA LYS A 533 4.35 53.02 2.00
C LYS A 533 4.58 52.52 3.43
N ALA A 534 3.62 52.73 4.32
CA ALA A 534 3.73 52.34 5.73
C ALA A 534 3.51 50.84 5.98
N PHE A 535 2.67 50.17 5.17
CA PHE A 535 2.25 48.79 5.41
C PHE A 535 3.39 47.77 5.33
N GLY A 536 4.38 47.97 4.45
CA GLY A 536 5.51 47.05 4.30
C GLY A 536 5.08 45.66 3.79
N PHE A 537 4.41 45.64 2.62
CA PHE A 537 3.79 44.42 2.07
C PHE A 537 4.77 43.26 1.90
N LEU A 538 5.99 43.52 1.43
CA LEU A 538 7.02 42.50 1.27
C LEU A 538 7.35 41.80 2.59
N SER A 539 7.68 42.57 3.64
CA SER A 539 7.98 41.99 4.96
C SER A 539 6.80 41.23 5.56
N TRP A 540 5.59 41.73 5.34
CA TRP A 540 4.37 41.06 5.81
C TRP A 540 4.13 39.75 5.05
N MET A 541 4.31 39.73 3.73
CA MET A 541 4.19 38.53 2.89
C MET A 541 5.27 37.50 3.22
N THR A 542 6.52 37.91 3.43
CA THR A 542 7.60 37.01 3.85
C THR A 542 7.23 36.30 5.14
N ARG A 543 6.76 37.04 6.15
CA ARG A 543 6.29 36.44 7.41
C ARG A 543 5.14 35.46 7.19
N ARG A 544 4.19 35.77 6.31
CA ARG A 544 3.07 34.85 5.99
C ARG A 544 3.53 33.57 5.32
N ILE A 545 4.52 33.65 4.44
CA ILE A 545 5.13 32.49 3.80
C ILE A 545 5.90 31.66 4.85
N ASP A 546 6.67 32.31 5.72
CA ASP A 546 7.39 31.63 6.81
C ASP A 546 6.42 30.93 7.80
N GLU A 547 5.32 31.61 8.17
CA GLU A 547 4.24 31.03 8.98
C GLU A 547 3.60 29.83 8.28
N PHE A 548 3.33 29.93 6.99
CA PHE A 548 2.80 28.81 6.19
C PHE A 548 3.76 27.63 6.21
N TRP A 549 5.05 27.84 5.92
CA TRP A 549 6.05 26.76 5.96
C TRP A 549 6.16 26.15 7.36
N GLY A 550 6.18 26.97 8.42
CA GLY A 550 6.25 26.50 9.80
C GLY A 550 5.04 25.65 10.19
N GLN A 551 3.83 26.02 9.76
CA GLN A 551 2.60 25.31 10.07
C GLN A 551 2.39 24.06 9.21
N GLN A 552 2.81 24.11 7.95
CA GLN A 552 2.48 23.10 6.94
C GLN A 552 3.63 22.13 6.63
N LYS A 553 4.82 22.32 7.20
CA LYS A 553 6.03 21.50 6.93
C LYS A 553 5.73 19.99 6.88
N ALA A 554 5.16 19.44 7.95
CA ALA A 554 4.90 18.01 8.05
C ALA A 554 3.88 17.52 7.01
N ALA A 555 2.84 18.33 6.73
CA ALA A 555 1.84 18.00 5.72
C ALA A 555 2.43 18.04 4.29
N ILE A 556 3.36 18.97 4.01
CA ILE A 556 4.08 19.05 2.74
C ILE A 556 4.99 17.83 2.57
N GLU A 557 5.78 17.50 3.60
CA GLU A 557 6.65 16.31 3.61
C GLU A 557 5.84 15.04 3.36
N GLN A 558 4.71 14.88 4.06
CA GLN A 558 3.84 13.71 3.90
C GLN A 558 3.22 13.65 2.49
N THR A 559 2.76 14.77 1.96
CA THR A 559 2.19 14.83 0.60
C THR A 559 3.23 14.48 -0.46
N LEU A 560 4.46 14.99 -0.30
CA LEU A 560 5.58 14.68 -1.19
C LEU A 560 5.92 13.18 -1.13
N LEU A 561 5.98 12.60 0.08
CA LEU A 561 6.24 11.18 0.29
C LEU A 561 5.17 10.32 -0.36
N THR A 562 3.89 10.60 -0.13
CA THR A 562 2.77 9.89 -0.77
C THR A 562 2.85 9.99 -2.30
N THR A 563 3.16 11.17 -2.83
CA THR A 563 3.28 11.37 -4.28
C THR A 563 4.44 10.54 -4.85
N LEU A 564 5.57 10.49 -4.16
CA LEU A 564 6.72 9.71 -4.61
C LEU A 564 6.44 8.19 -4.55
N ILE A 565 5.80 7.70 -3.48
CA ILE A 565 5.38 6.30 -3.34
C ILE A 565 4.42 5.89 -4.49
N THR A 566 3.38 6.69 -4.72
CA THR A 566 2.39 6.42 -5.78
C THR A 566 3.02 6.46 -7.17
N GLN A 567 3.90 7.43 -7.46
CA GLN A 567 4.61 7.50 -8.74
C GLN A 567 5.60 6.34 -8.95
N ALA A 568 6.25 5.85 -7.89
CA ALA A 568 7.12 4.68 -7.99
C ALA A 568 6.32 3.43 -8.40
N LEU A 569 5.15 3.20 -7.80
CA LEU A 569 4.26 2.10 -8.15
C LEU A 569 3.69 2.23 -9.56
N ILE A 570 3.23 3.43 -9.94
CA ILE A 570 2.76 3.70 -11.31
C ILE A 570 3.86 3.40 -12.33
N SER A 571 5.07 3.87 -12.07
CA SER A 571 6.21 3.70 -12.98
C SER A 571 6.61 2.23 -13.11
N LEU A 572 6.55 1.47 -12.01
CA LEU A 572 6.75 0.02 -12.01
C LEU A 572 5.68 -0.68 -12.85
N LYS A 573 4.39 -0.41 -12.59
CA LYS A 573 3.26 -1.03 -13.31
C LYS A 573 3.27 -0.72 -14.81
N ARG A 574 3.67 0.50 -15.18
CA ARG A 574 3.82 0.91 -16.60
C ARG A 574 5.09 0.38 -17.26
N GLY A 575 6.00 -0.26 -16.51
CA GLY A 575 7.27 -0.77 -17.03
C GLY A 575 8.33 0.31 -17.27
N HIS A 576 8.11 1.55 -16.80
CA HIS A 576 9.10 2.62 -16.87
C HIS A 576 10.19 2.46 -15.80
N LEU A 577 9.85 1.83 -14.67
CA LEU A 577 10.78 1.50 -13.60
C LEU A 577 11.05 -0.01 -13.59
N LYS A 578 12.33 -0.39 -13.76
CA LYS A 578 12.76 -1.79 -13.65
C LYS A 578 12.80 -2.23 -12.19
N ARG A 579 12.73 -3.55 -11.95
CA ARG A 579 12.79 -4.15 -10.60
C ARG A 579 13.95 -3.62 -9.74
N GLY A 580 15.17 -3.63 -10.26
CA GLY A 580 16.33 -3.13 -9.50
C GLY A 580 16.23 -1.65 -9.12
N GLY A 581 15.60 -0.81 -9.95
CA GLY A 581 15.34 0.59 -9.62
C GLY A 581 14.24 0.75 -8.57
N PHE A 582 13.20 -0.10 -8.61
CA PHE A 582 12.18 -0.14 -7.56
C PHE A 582 12.76 -0.53 -6.21
N ASP A 583 13.62 -1.55 -6.17
CA ASP A 583 14.29 -1.98 -4.94
C ASP A 583 15.13 -0.86 -4.30
N GLN A 584 15.83 -0.06 -5.11
CA GLN A 584 16.57 1.12 -4.64
C GLN A 584 15.65 2.20 -4.04
N VAL A 585 14.48 2.43 -4.65
CA VAL A 585 13.49 3.39 -4.11
C VAL A 585 12.96 2.92 -2.76
N VAL A 586 12.65 1.61 -2.63
CA VAL A 586 12.21 1.02 -1.36
C VAL A 586 13.28 1.20 -0.29
N GLU A 587 14.54 0.90 -0.61
CA GLU A 587 15.66 1.01 0.32
C GLU A 587 15.88 2.45 0.80
N ALA A 588 15.87 3.42 -0.11
CA ALA A 588 16.04 4.84 0.20
C ALA A 588 14.93 5.36 1.12
N LEU A 589 13.69 4.95 0.88
CA LEU A 589 12.55 5.36 1.71
C LEU A 589 12.57 4.69 3.08
N ALA A 590 12.96 3.42 3.15
CA ALA A 590 13.09 2.68 4.41
C ALA A 590 14.19 3.27 5.31
N THR A 591 15.31 3.73 4.74
CA THR A 591 16.39 4.39 5.51
C THR A 591 16.02 5.79 5.98
N SER A 592 15.26 6.54 5.19
CA SER A 592 14.80 7.90 5.55
C SER A 592 13.69 7.94 6.62
N ALA A 593 13.07 6.80 6.94
CA ALA A 593 12.10 6.66 8.03
C ALA A 593 12.74 6.59 9.42
N ARG A 594 14.07 6.40 9.51
CA ARG A 594 14.82 6.68 10.74
C ARG A 594 14.93 8.20 10.89
N PRO A 595 14.74 8.77 12.10
CA PRO A 595 14.60 10.21 12.30
C PRO A 595 15.95 10.91 12.10
N HIS A 596 16.35 11.08 10.85
CA HIS A 596 17.31 12.08 10.41
C HIS A 596 16.49 13.02 9.55
N GLY A 597 16.02 14.10 10.17
CA GLY A 597 15.29 15.14 9.50
C GLY A 597 16.00 15.49 8.21
N TRP A 598 15.24 15.57 7.12
CA TRP A 598 15.73 16.05 5.85
C TRP A 598 16.27 17.46 6.07
N HIS A 599 17.58 17.57 6.29
CA HIS A 599 18.26 18.86 6.40
C HIS A 599 18.41 19.42 4.99
N TRP A 600 17.33 20.01 4.47
CA TRP A 600 17.48 20.98 3.41
C TRP A 600 18.11 22.22 4.05
N ALA A 601 19.43 22.32 3.96
CA ALA A 601 20.13 23.54 4.27
C ALA A 601 19.77 24.58 3.20
N PHE A 602 18.66 25.29 3.39
CA PHE A 602 18.48 26.60 2.75
C PHE A 602 19.48 27.56 3.40
N SER A 603 20.68 27.59 2.83
CA SER A 603 21.66 28.63 3.07
C SER A 603 21.08 29.96 2.59
N SER A 604 20.46 30.71 3.50
CA SER A 604 20.24 32.15 3.34
C SER A 604 21.60 32.85 3.38
N ARG A 605 22.32 32.85 2.25
CA ARG A 605 23.38 33.83 2.03
C ARG A 605 22.71 35.15 1.67
N ALA A 606 22.47 35.95 2.69
CA ALA A 606 22.30 37.38 2.54
C ALA A 606 23.57 37.97 1.90
N ARG A 607 23.39 38.64 0.76
CA ARG A 607 24.09 39.87 0.38
C ARG A 607 23.13 40.75 -0.40
#